data_AF-A0A916IYP3-F1
#
_entry.id   AF-A0A916IYP3-F1
#
_cell.length_a   1.000
_cell.length_b   1.000
_cell.length_c   1.000
_cell.angle_alpha   90.00
_cell.angle_beta   90.00
_cell.angle_gamma   90.00
#
_symmetry.space_group_name_H-M   'P 1'
#
loop_
_entity.id
_entity.type
_entity.pdbx_description
1 polymer ?
#
loop_
_entity_poly.entity_id
_entity_poly.type
_entity_poly.pdbx_seq_one_letter_code
_entity_poly.pdbx_strand_id
1 'polypeptide(L)'
;MTFDLFDNLDSPDDWRGATGATEPLADGAVVLRGFARAQAPQLLADIGHVAGQAPWRHMITPGGLRMSVAMTNCGQAGWVSDRTGYRYDRHDPLSGETWPAMPAAFLDLATRAAAEAGFAGFAPDACLVNRYVPGTRLSLHQDRDERDLRAPIVSVSLGLPAVFLFGGLRRADRPARTRLAHGDVVVWGGPARLAFHGVAPLADGDHPLLGHERINLTFRKAL
;
A
#
# COMPACT_ATOMS: atom_id res chain seq x y z
N MET A 1 -4.17 -35.99 -2.06
CA MET A 1 -2.88 -35.33 -2.29
C MET A 1 -3.14 -33.83 -2.25
N THR A 2 -2.94 -33.24 -1.07
CA THR A 2 -2.98 -31.79 -0.87
C THR A 2 -1.78 -31.21 -1.59
N PHE A 3 -2.02 -30.51 -2.70
CA PHE A 3 -1.01 -29.64 -3.28
C PHE A 3 -0.65 -28.60 -2.23
N ASP A 4 0.58 -28.65 -1.74
CA ASP A 4 1.10 -27.68 -0.81
C ASP A 4 1.20 -26.35 -1.56
N LEU A 5 0.36 -25.38 -1.17
CA LEU A 5 0.10 -24.15 -1.91
C LEU A 5 1.27 -23.12 -1.78
N PHE A 6 2.42 -23.60 -1.32
CA PHE A 6 3.63 -22.83 -1.03
C PHE A 6 4.82 -23.24 -1.92
N ASP A 7 4.71 -24.28 -2.74
CA ASP A 7 5.83 -24.88 -3.48
C ASP A 7 6.44 -24.02 -4.61
N ASN A 8 5.97 -22.78 -4.83
CA ASN A 8 6.50 -21.91 -5.89
C ASN A 8 6.64 -20.43 -5.50
N LEU A 9 6.68 -20.13 -4.20
CA LEU A 9 7.10 -18.81 -3.74
C LEU A 9 8.46 -19.00 -3.09
N ASP A 10 9.45 -18.19 -3.50
CA ASP A 10 10.77 -18.14 -2.86
C ASP A 10 10.62 -18.20 -1.34
N SER A 11 11.57 -18.88 -0.67
CA SER A 11 11.59 -19.11 0.77
C SER A 11 10.96 -17.93 1.54
N PRO A 12 10.10 -18.16 2.55
CA PRO A 12 9.52 -17.08 3.36
C PRO A 12 10.57 -16.09 3.90
N ASP A 13 11.83 -16.52 4.01
CA ASP A 13 12.97 -15.72 4.44
C ASP A 13 13.64 -14.89 3.31
N ASP A 14 13.27 -15.09 2.03
CA ASP A 14 13.74 -14.26 0.92
C ASP A 14 12.95 -12.96 0.83
N TRP A 15 13.15 -12.10 1.82
CA TRP A 15 12.61 -10.74 1.84
C TRP A 15 13.22 -9.84 0.76
N ARG A 16 14.36 -10.26 0.16
CA ARG A 16 15.05 -9.49 -0.88
C ARG A 16 14.22 -9.57 -2.16
N GLY A 17 13.98 -10.74 -2.74
CA GLY A 17 13.36 -10.82 -4.06
C GLY A 17 14.14 -10.03 -5.14
N ALA A 18 13.61 -10.03 -6.36
CA ALA A 18 14.25 -9.41 -7.53
C ALA A 18 14.47 -7.88 -7.39
N THR A 19 15.38 -7.33 -8.19
CA THR A 19 15.65 -5.88 -8.28
C THR A 19 15.78 -5.43 -9.72
N GLY A 20 15.28 -4.23 -10.04
CA GLY A 20 15.51 -3.57 -11.32
C GLY A 20 14.66 -4.09 -12.48
N ALA A 21 13.75 -5.03 -12.21
CA ALA A 21 12.77 -5.51 -13.19
C ALA A 21 11.47 -4.71 -13.07
N THR A 22 10.90 -4.32 -14.21
CA THR A 22 9.53 -3.82 -14.33
C THR A 22 8.67 -4.95 -14.89
N GLU A 23 7.72 -5.43 -14.09
CA GLU A 23 6.84 -6.55 -14.44
C GLU A 23 5.41 -6.04 -14.70
N PRO A 24 4.80 -6.36 -15.85
CA PRO A 24 3.41 -6.00 -16.09
C PRO A 24 2.48 -6.82 -15.18
N LEU A 25 1.48 -6.15 -14.58
CA LEU A 25 0.37 -6.79 -13.86
C LEU A 25 -0.89 -6.88 -14.71
N ALA A 26 -1.19 -5.77 -15.41
CA ALA A 26 -2.33 -5.60 -16.31
C ALA A 26 -2.08 -4.34 -17.15
N ASP A 27 -2.95 -4.06 -18.12
CA ASP A 27 -2.90 -2.81 -18.88
C ASP A 27 -3.07 -1.60 -17.92
N GLY A 28 -2.04 -0.76 -17.84
CA GLY A 28 -1.99 0.37 -16.90
C GLY A 28 -1.56 0.00 -15.48
N ALA A 29 -1.02 -1.21 -15.24
CA ALA A 29 -0.50 -1.62 -13.94
C ALA A 29 0.83 -2.40 -14.03
N VAL A 30 1.81 -2.04 -13.20
CA VAL A 30 3.13 -2.66 -13.16
C VAL A 30 3.64 -2.87 -11.72
N VAL A 31 4.56 -3.81 -11.55
CA VAL A 31 5.44 -3.91 -10.37
C VAL A 31 6.85 -3.46 -10.75
N LEU A 32 7.40 -2.53 -10.00
CA LEU A 32 8.80 -2.10 -10.04
C LEU A 32 9.56 -2.80 -8.92
N ARG A 33 10.30 -3.85 -9.26
CA ARG A 33 10.95 -4.74 -8.28
C ARG A 33 12.10 -4.04 -7.56
N GLY A 34 12.04 -4.03 -6.23
CA GLY A 34 13.06 -3.43 -5.36
C GLY A 34 13.28 -1.93 -5.56
N PHE A 35 12.37 -1.21 -6.23
CA PHE A 35 12.53 0.19 -6.62
C PHE A 35 12.77 1.13 -5.43
N ALA A 36 12.17 0.85 -4.27
CA ALA A 36 12.29 1.63 -3.05
C ALA A 36 13.37 1.11 -2.09
N ARG A 37 14.11 0.05 -2.44
CA ARG A 37 15.01 -0.66 -1.50
C ARG A 37 16.12 0.25 -0.97
N ALA A 38 16.71 1.07 -1.84
CA ALA A 38 17.78 1.99 -1.44
C ALA A 38 17.29 3.08 -0.48
N GLN A 39 16.02 3.47 -0.60
CA GLN A 39 15.39 4.52 0.22
C GLN A 39 14.77 3.97 1.51
N ALA A 40 14.65 2.64 1.65
CA ALA A 40 13.93 2.01 2.76
C ALA A 40 14.34 2.52 4.16
N PRO A 41 15.63 2.69 4.51
CA PRO A 41 15.99 3.23 5.82
C PRO A 41 15.41 4.62 6.09
N GLN A 42 15.46 5.52 5.09
CA GLN A 42 14.89 6.86 5.21
C GLN A 42 13.36 6.80 5.30
N LEU A 43 12.72 5.98 4.46
CA LEU A 43 11.27 5.81 4.49
C LEU A 43 10.79 5.33 5.87
N LEU A 44 11.50 4.37 6.48
CA LEU A 44 11.16 3.85 7.81
C LEU A 44 11.32 4.91 8.90
N ALA A 45 12.36 5.74 8.83
CA ALA A 45 12.54 6.86 9.76
C ALA A 45 11.38 7.88 9.63
N ASP A 46 11.01 8.22 8.39
CA ASP A 46 9.91 9.14 8.11
C ASP A 46 8.54 8.56 8.53
N ILE A 47 8.32 7.24 8.35
CA ILE A 47 7.15 6.54 8.91
C ILE A 47 7.10 6.70 10.42
N GLY A 48 8.24 6.54 11.11
CA GLY A 48 8.35 6.76 12.56
C GLY A 48 7.95 8.18 12.97
N HIS A 49 8.39 9.19 12.21
CA HIS A 49 8.03 10.59 12.46
C HIS A 49 6.54 10.87 12.24
N VAL A 50 5.95 10.32 11.16
CA VAL A 50 4.50 10.43 10.89
C VAL A 50 3.71 9.75 12.01
N ALA A 51 4.06 8.51 12.36
CA ALA A 51 3.37 7.75 13.40
C ALA A 51 3.54 8.35 14.81
N GLY A 52 4.61 9.11 15.05
CA GLY A 52 4.80 9.85 16.30
C GLY A 52 3.83 11.04 16.46
N GLN A 53 3.34 11.60 15.36
CA GLN A 53 2.38 12.72 15.34
C GLN A 53 0.94 12.26 15.14
N ALA A 54 0.71 11.29 14.25
CA ALA A 54 -0.57 10.66 14.00
C ALA A 54 -0.44 9.15 14.27
N PRO A 55 -0.73 8.68 15.50
CA PRO A 55 -0.51 7.30 15.89
C PRO A 55 -1.28 6.26 15.06
N TRP A 56 -0.70 5.07 14.97
CA TRP A 56 -1.34 3.90 14.38
C TRP A 56 -2.69 3.60 15.03
N ARG A 57 -3.70 3.30 14.22
CA ARG A 57 -5.04 2.96 14.69
C ARG A 57 -5.73 1.95 13.79
N HIS A 58 -6.57 1.14 14.39
CA HIS A 58 -7.45 0.24 13.66
C HIS A 58 -8.78 0.95 13.41
N MET A 59 -9.04 1.31 12.16
CA MET A 59 -10.27 2.03 11.80
C MET A 59 -11.51 1.12 11.91
N ILE A 60 -12.67 1.75 12.03
CA ILE A 60 -13.96 1.07 12.07
C ILE A 60 -14.60 1.21 10.69
N THR A 61 -14.97 0.10 10.07
CA THR A 61 -15.73 0.10 8.81
C THR A 61 -17.13 0.68 9.01
N PRO A 62 -17.82 1.12 7.95
CA PRO A 62 -19.21 1.59 8.03
C PRO A 62 -20.15 0.55 8.66
N GLY A 63 -19.88 -0.74 8.44
CA GLY A 63 -20.59 -1.86 9.07
C GLY A 63 -20.25 -2.12 10.55
N GLY A 64 -19.42 -1.28 11.17
CA GLY A 64 -19.03 -1.40 12.59
C GLY A 64 -17.92 -2.40 12.88
N LEU A 65 -17.36 -3.06 11.87
CA LEU A 65 -16.25 -4.01 12.04
C LEU A 65 -14.93 -3.25 12.19
N ARG A 66 -14.09 -3.68 13.15
CA ARG A 66 -12.73 -3.18 13.32
C ARG A 66 -11.80 -3.80 12.27
N MET A 67 -11.08 -2.96 11.54
CA MET A 67 -10.09 -3.42 10.55
C MET A 67 -8.88 -4.04 11.26
N SER A 68 -8.38 -5.17 10.74
CA SER A 68 -7.18 -5.81 11.28
C SER A 68 -5.89 -5.06 10.96
N VAL A 69 -5.85 -4.35 9.83
CA VAL A 69 -4.74 -3.46 9.46
C VAL A 69 -4.73 -2.24 10.38
N ALA A 70 -3.57 -1.88 10.91
CA ALA A 70 -3.37 -0.60 11.59
C ALA A 70 -2.98 0.46 10.57
N MET A 71 -3.49 1.68 10.70
CA MET A 71 -3.37 2.73 9.70
C MET A 71 -2.99 4.07 10.33
N THR A 72 -2.29 4.90 9.58
CA THR A 72 -2.16 6.35 9.78
C THR A 72 -2.03 7.04 8.41
N ASN A 73 -1.96 8.37 8.37
CA ASN A 73 -1.82 9.11 7.11
C ASN A 73 -0.83 10.28 7.23
N CYS A 74 -0.35 10.74 6.09
CA CYS A 74 0.32 12.04 5.94
C CYS A 74 -0.06 12.70 4.61
N GLY A 75 0.12 14.02 4.50
CA GLY A 75 -0.27 14.83 3.35
C GLY A 75 -1.38 15.84 3.67
N GLN A 76 -1.99 16.40 2.63
CA GLN A 76 -3.07 17.38 2.76
C GLN A 76 -4.39 16.75 3.24
N ALA A 77 -4.55 15.45 3.03
CA ALA A 77 -5.67 14.66 3.53
C ALA A 77 -5.25 13.22 3.82
N GLY A 78 -5.98 12.59 4.73
CA GLY A 78 -5.85 11.18 5.06
C GLY A 78 -7.14 10.44 4.78
N TRP A 79 -7.02 9.18 4.34
CA TRP A 79 -8.18 8.31 4.20
C TRP A 79 -8.66 7.93 5.59
N VAL A 80 -9.97 8.03 5.82
CA VAL A 80 -10.61 7.70 7.09
C VAL A 80 -11.82 6.81 6.87
N SER A 81 -12.03 5.90 7.82
CA SER A 81 -13.19 5.04 7.91
C SER A 81 -13.79 5.12 9.31
N ASP A 82 -15.11 5.34 9.35
CA ASP A 82 -15.93 5.23 10.54
C ASP A 82 -17.35 4.79 10.15
N ARG A 83 -18.30 4.85 11.08
CA ARG A 83 -19.71 4.46 10.84
C ARG A 83 -20.42 5.34 9.80
N THR A 84 -19.87 6.50 9.46
CA THR A 84 -20.47 7.44 8.50
C THR A 84 -20.01 7.18 7.06
N GLY A 85 -18.96 6.39 6.85
CA GLY A 85 -18.47 6.05 5.51
C GLY A 85 -16.94 6.09 5.40
N TYR A 86 -16.49 5.93 4.16
CA TYR A 86 -15.11 6.13 3.74
C TYR A 86 -14.96 7.52 3.10
N ARG A 87 -13.89 8.24 3.42
CA ARG A 87 -13.64 9.57 2.86
C ARG A 87 -12.17 9.98 3.02
N TYR A 88 -11.77 11.01 2.29
CA TYR A 88 -10.59 11.79 2.63
C TYR A 88 -10.97 12.95 3.54
N ASP A 89 -10.23 13.11 4.63
CA ASP A 89 -10.41 14.19 5.59
C ASP A 89 -9.09 14.93 5.81
N ARG A 90 -9.16 16.25 6.00
CA ARG A 90 -7.98 17.09 6.26
C ARG A 90 -7.46 16.91 7.70
N HIS A 91 -8.34 16.50 8.60
CA HIS A 91 -8.02 16.35 10.02
C HIS A 91 -7.98 14.87 10.41
N ASP A 92 -7.04 14.52 11.27
CA ASP A 92 -7.02 13.23 11.93
C ASP A 92 -8.15 13.19 12.97
N PRO A 93 -9.17 12.33 12.82
CA PRO A 93 -10.30 12.29 13.74
C PRO A 93 -9.94 11.80 15.15
N LEU A 94 -8.73 11.28 15.40
CA LEU A 94 -8.28 10.93 16.76
C LEU A 94 -7.80 12.18 17.52
N SER A 95 -6.98 13.01 16.89
CA SER A 95 -6.39 14.20 17.51
C SER A 95 -7.18 15.50 17.26
N GLY A 96 -7.94 15.57 16.17
CA GLY A 96 -8.58 16.79 15.67
C GLY A 96 -7.65 17.71 14.88
N GLU A 97 -6.35 17.42 14.88
CA GLU A 97 -5.32 18.19 14.19
C GLU A 97 -5.23 17.81 12.70
N THR A 98 -4.55 18.63 11.89
CA THR A 98 -4.22 18.24 10.51
C THR A 98 -3.26 17.07 10.48
N TRP A 99 -3.36 16.22 9.46
CA TRP A 99 -2.38 15.15 9.25
C TRP A 99 -0.95 15.69 9.13
N PRO A 100 0.08 14.92 9.54
CA PRO A 100 1.47 15.28 9.32
C PRO A 100 1.74 15.59 7.85
N ALA A 101 2.60 16.57 7.58
CA ALA A 101 3.01 16.87 6.22
C ALA A 101 3.62 15.63 5.55
N MET A 102 3.41 15.47 4.24
CA MET A 102 4.02 14.37 3.49
C MET A 102 5.55 14.55 3.49
N PRO A 103 6.32 13.55 3.96
CA PRO A 103 7.78 13.61 3.92
C PRO A 103 8.30 13.82 2.49
N ALA A 104 9.39 14.57 2.32
CA ALA A 104 9.94 14.84 0.99
C ALA A 104 10.40 13.55 0.29
N ALA A 105 10.97 12.59 1.03
CA ALA A 105 11.38 11.30 0.49
C ALA A 105 10.21 10.46 -0.03
N PHE A 106 9.04 10.58 0.61
CA PHE A 106 7.82 9.92 0.16
C PHE A 106 7.34 10.50 -1.17
N LEU A 107 7.27 11.83 -1.25
CA LEU A 107 6.84 12.53 -2.46
C LEU A 107 7.77 12.25 -3.64
N ASP A 108 9.08 12.31 -3.43
CA ASP A 108 10.08 11.99 -4.46
C ASP A 108 9.92 10.55 -4.97
N LEU A 109 9.89 9.58 -4.07
CA LEU A 109 9.75 8.17 -4.43
C LEU A 109 8.46 7.90 -5.22
N ALA A 110 7.34 8.44 -4.74
CA ALA A 110 6.03 8.26 -5.38
C ALA A 110 6.02 8.86 -6.80
N THR A 111 6.59 10.06 -6.95
CA THR A 111 6.66 10.75 -8.24
C THR A 111 7.55 10.00 -9.23
N ARG A 112 8.73 9.53 -8.79
CA ARG A 112 9.64 8.74 -9.64
C ARG A 112 9.05 7.40 -10.04
N ALA A 113 8.41 6.68 -9.10
CA ALA A 113 7.76 5.41 -9.40
C ALA A 113 6.59 5.58 -10.37
N ALA A 114 5.77 6.62 -10.20
CA ALA A 114 4.69 6.93 -11.13
C ALA A 114 5.23 7.25 -12.53
N ALA A 115 6.29 8.07 -12.63
CA ALA A 115 6.91 8.40 -13.90
C ALA A 115 7.48 7.15 -14.61
N GLU A 116 8.17 6.27 -13.89
CA GLU A 116 8.68 4.99 -14.40
C GLU A 116 7.55 4.10 -14.94
N ALA A 117 6.38 4.12 -14.30
CA ALA A 117 5.20 3.39 -14.72
C ALA A 117 4.37 4.09 -15.82
N GLY A 118 4.86 5.20 -16.39
CA GLY A 118 4.20 5.93 -17.48
C GLY A 118 3.17 6.98 -17.03
N PHE A 119 3.12 7.32 -15.74
CA PHE A 119 2.23 8.33 -15.17
C PHE A 119 3.01 9.58 -14.71
N ALA A 120 3.77 10.17 -15.63
CA ALA A 120 4.51 11.40 -15.38
C ALA A 120 3.58 12.54 -14.92
N GLY A 121 4.06 13.38 -14.01
CA GLY A 121 3.28 14.49 -13.45
C GLY A 121 2.33 14.09 -12.32
N PHE A 122 2.35 12.83 -11.87
CA PHE A 122 1.65 12.44 -10.65
C PHE A 122 2.14 13.26 -9.44
N ALA A 123 1.21 13.95 -8.79
CA ALA A 123 1.47 14.79 -7.62
C ALA A 123 0.54 14.35 -6.48
N PRO A 124 0.93 13.33 -5.69
CA PRO A 124 0.09 12.85 -4.59
C PRO A 124 -0.08 13.93 -3.52
N ASP A 125 -1.29 14.03 -2.98
CA ASP A 125 -1.61 14.90 -1.85
C ASP A 125 -2.05 14.12 -0.61
N ALA A 126 -2.17 12.80 -0.72
CA ALA A 126 -2.48 11.89 0.37
C ALA A 126 -1.58 10.65 0.33
N CYS A 127 -1.12 10.21 1.50
CA CYS A 127 -0.45 8.93 1.69
C CYS A 127 -1.08 8.19 2.86
N LEU A 128 -1.71 7.06 2.58
CA LEU A 128 -2.16 6.09 3.60
C LEU A 128 -0.98 5.18 3.96
N VAL A 129 -0.69 5.08 5.25
CA VAL A 129 0.34 4.19 5.78
C VAL A 129 -0.35 3.02 6.47
N ASN A 130 -0.15 1.82 5.94
CA ASN A 130 -0.73 0.58 6.45
C ASN A 130 0.34 -0.26 7.14
N ARG A 131 0.05 -0.77 8.34
CA ARG A 131 0.90 -1.69 9.10
C ARG A 131 0.19 -3.02 9.31
N TYR A 132 0.89 -4.09 8.96
CA TYR A 132 0.43 -5.47 9.00
C TYR A 132 1.34 -6.28 9.91
N VAL A 133 0.73 -7.13 10.72
CA VAL A 133 1.37 -8.22 11.46
C VAL A 133 0.87 -9.56 10.93
N PRO A 134 1.52 -10.70 11.21
CA PRO A 134 1.07 -12.02 10.74
C PRO A 134 -0.42 -12.25 10.97
N GLY A 135 -1.10 -12.81 9.96
CA GLY A 135 -2.55 -13.01 9.93
C GLY A 135 -3.38 -11.78 9.52
N THR A 136 -2.80 -10.58 9.48
CA THR A 136 -3.48 -9.38 8.98
C THR A 136 -3.75 -9.52 7.47
N ARG A 137 -4.93 -9.12 7.02
CA ARG A 137 -5.35 -9.18 5.61
C ARG A 137 -6.13 -7.93 5.23
N LEU A 138 -6.20 -7.66 3.94
CA LEU A 138 -7.09 -6.64 3.38
C LEU A 138 -7.94 -7.27 2.28
N SER A 139 -9.25 -7.35 2.50
CA SER A 139 -10.18 -7.97 1.54
C SER A 139 -10.19 -7.22 0.20
N LEU A 140 -10.61 -7.89 -0.87
CA LEU A 140 -10.77 -7.25 -2.17
C LEU A 140 -11.67 -6.00 -2.07
N HIS A 141 -11.12 -4.87 -2.49
CA HIS A 141 -11.76 -3.55 -2.51
C HIS A 141 -11.26 -2.76 -3.73
N GLN A 142 -11.85 -1.59 -3.95
CA GLN A 142 -11.39 -0.64 -4.94
C GLN A 142 -11.12 0.68 -4.23
N ASP A 143 -10.08 1.36 -4.67
CA ASP A 143 -9.80 2.74 -4.28
C ASP A 143 -10.60 3.64 -5.20
N ARG A 144 -11.71 4.16 -4.69
CA ARG A 144 -12.71 4.94 -5.45
C ARG A 144 -13.18 6.19 -4.72
N ASP A 145 -12.51 6.53 -3.63
CA ASP A 145 -12.88 7.67 -2.76
C ASP A 145 -12.15 8.96 -3.18
N GLU A 146 -11.24 8.88 -4.16
CA GLU A 146 -10.52 10.01 -4.73
C GLU A 146 -11.40 10.78 -5.73
N ARG A 147 -11.23 12.11 -5.78
CA ARG A 147 -11.98 12.95 -6.73
C ARG A 147 -11.52 12.79 -8.18
N ASP A 148 -10.22 12.60 -8.41
CA ASP A 148 -9.64 12.43 -9.74
C ASP A 148 -9.16 11.00 -9.96
N LEU A 149 -10.01 10.20 -10.61
CA LEU A 149 -9.70 8.82 -10.98
C LEU A 149 -8.81 8.70 -12.24
N ARG A 150 -8.24 9.79 -12.75
CA ARG A 150 -7.19 9.72 -13.79
C ARG A 150 -5.81 9.53 -13.18
N ALA A 151 -5.60 10.02 -11.96
CA ALA A 151 -4.36 9.88 -11.25
C ALA A 151 -4.13 8.39 -10.88
N PRO A 152 -2.89 7.87 -11.00
CA PRO A 152 -2.59 6.51 -10.58
C PRO A 152 -2.62 6.36 -9.06
N ILE A 153 -2.45 5.13 -8.61
CA ILE A 153 -2.07 4.79 -7.24
C ILE A 153 -0.66 4.24 -7.28
N VAL A 154 0.19 4.71 -6.37
CA VAL A 154 1.54 4.18 -6.15
C VAL A 154 1.58 3.54 -4.78
N SER A 155 1.95 2.26 -4.71
CA SER A 155 1.93 1.46 -3.48
C SER A 155 3.29 0.82 -3.22
N VAL A 156 3.95 1.24 -2.15
CA VAL A 156 5.31 0.81 -1.78
C VAL A 156 5.24 -0.25 -0.69
N SER A 157 5.97 -1.35 -0.83
CA SER A 157 6.04 -2.44 0.16
C SER A 157 7.36 -2.41 0.93
N LEU A 158 7.29 -2.49 2.26
CA LEU A 158 8.44 -2.54 3.16
C LEU A 158 8.22 -3.65 4.20
N GLY A 159 9.28 -4.38 4.54
CA GLY A 159 9.22 -5.42 5.57
C GLY A 159 8.87 -6.79 5.00
N LEU A 160 8.07 -7.56 5.74
CA LEU A 160 7.69 -8.91 5.35
C LEU A 160 7.04 -8.97 3.96
N PRO A 161 7.34 -10.02 3.16
CA PRO A 161 6.71 -10.20 1.87
C PRO A 161 5.22 -10.50 2.03
N ALA A 162 4.41 -10.04 1.08
CA ALA A 162 2.96 -10.31 1.08
C ALA A 162 2.48 -10.77 -0.29
N VAL A 163 1.42 -11.58 -0.29
CA VAL A 163 0.70 -11.92 -1.52
C VAL A 163 -0.33 -10.84 -1.79
N PHE A 164 -0.02 -9.98 -2.77
CA PHE A 164 -0.94 -9.01 -3.32
C PHE A 164 -1.92 -9.70 -4.27
N LEU A 165 -3.19 -9.37 -4.11
CA LEU A 165 -4.28 -9.87 -4.92
C LEU A 165 -4.68 -8.75 -5.87
N PHE A 166 -4.57 -8.98 -7.18
CA PHE A 166 -4.93 -8.00 -8.21
C PHE A 166 -5.94 -8.61 -9.18
N GLY A 167 -7.18 -8.17 -9.08
CA GLY A 167 -8.31 -8.60 -9.91
C GLY A 167 -8.60 -7.68 -11.07
N GLY A 168 -9.79 -7.84 -11.64
CA GLY A 168 -10.31 -6.99 -12.71
C GLY A 168 -11.24 -5.90 -12.18
N LEU A 169 -12.08 -5.36 -13.06
CA LEU A 169 -13.06 -4.32 -12.73
C LEU A 169 -14.30 -4.88 -12.01
N ARG A 170 -14.52 -6.21 -12.05
CA ARG A 170 -15.62 -6.88 -11.37
C ARG A 170 -15.10 -7.61 -10.15
N ARG A 171 -15.84 -7.54 -9.04
CA ARG A 171 -15.48 -8.21 -7.79
C ARG A 171 -15.31 -9.73 -7.92
N ALA A 172 -16.02 -10.34 -8.86
CA ALA A 172 -15.99 -11.78 -9.14
C ALA A 172 -14.81 -12.21 -10.03
N ASP A 173 -14.06 -11.26 -10.62
CA ASP A 173 -12.89 -11.60 -11.42
C ASP A 173 -11.84 -12.24 -10.51
N ARG A 174 -11.31 -13.40 -10.93
CA ARG A 174 -10.31 -14.14 -10.15
C ARG A 174 -9.03 -13.28 -10.06
N PRO A 175 -8.56 -12.91 -8.85
CA PRO A 175 -7.36 -12.09 -8.74
C PRO A 175 -6.11 -12.89 -9.09
N ALA A 176 -5.22 -12.27 -9.86
CA ALA A 176 -3.83 -12.66 -9.93
C ALA A 176 -3.19 -12.53 -8.54
N ARG A 177 -2.23 -13.40 -8.27
CA ARG A 177 -1.51 -13.45 -6.99
C ARG A 177 -0.06 -13.08 -7.26
N THR A 178 0.37 -11.95 -6.75
CA THR A 178 1.72 -11.44 -6.94
C THR A 178 2.39 -11.30 -5.59
N ARG A 179 3.50 -12.02 -5.37
CA ARG A 179 4.34 -11.80 -4.19
C ARG A 179 4.99 -10.42 -4.31
N LEU A 180 4.84 -9.58 -3.30
CA LEU A 180 5.53 -8.29 -3.18
C LEU A 180 6.53 -8.39 -2.04
N ALA A 181 7.79 -8.10 -2.34
CA ALA A 181 8.91 -8.17 -1.40
C ALA A 181 9.31 -6.77 -0.90
N HIS A 182 10.34 -6.72 -0.06
CA HIS A 182 10.85 -5.46 0.48
C HIS A 182 11.38 -4.55 -0.63
N GLY A 183 10.84 -3.34 -0.68
CA GLY A 183 11.20 -2.31 -1.66
C GLY A 183 10.43 -2.39 -2.98
N ASP A 184 9.57 -3.39 -3.18
CA ASP A 184 8.72 -3.44 -4.37
C ASP A 184 7.71 -2.28 -4.38
N VAL A 185 7.49 -1.72 -5.56
CA VAL A 185 6.49 -0.68 -5.78
C VAL A 185 5.51 -1.13 -6.83
N VAL A 186 4.22 -1.09 -6.52
CA VAL A 186 3.15 -1.36 -7.49
C VAL A 186 2.55 -0.03 -7.90
N VAL A 187 2.41 0.20 -9.20
CA VAL A 187 1.72 1.38 -9.74
C VAL A 187 0.58 0.91 -10.61
N TRP A 188 -0.62 1.43 -10.39
CA TRP A 188 -1.77 1.18 -11.27
C TRP A 188 -2.61 2.43 -11.50
N GLY A 189 -3.00 2.62 -12.75
CA GLY A 189 -3.79 3.75 -13.21
C GLY A 189 -4.47 3.40 -14.53
N GLY A 190 -5.01 4.43 -15.21
CA GLY A 190 -5.67 4.24 -16.51
C GLY A 190 -6.74 3.12 -16.46
N PRO A 191 -6.70 2.12 -17.37
CA PRO A 191 -7.67 1.02 -17.40
C PRO A 191 -7.72 0.20 -16.10
N ALA A 192 -6.61 0.09 -15.38
CA ALA A 192 -6.51 -0.66 -14.13
C ALA A 192 -6.81 0.18 -12.88
N ARG A 193 -7.09 1.48 -12.99
CA ARG A 193 -7.23 2.39 -11.84
C ARG A 193 -8.28 1.95 -10.81
N LEU A 194 -9.34 1.30 -11.29
CA LEU A 194 -10.42 0.75 -10.46
C LEU A 194 -10.37 -0.78 -10.40
N ALA A 195 -9.20 -1.41 -10.54
CA ALA A 195 -9.08 -2.85 -10.34
C ALA A 195 -9.38 -3.21 -8.87
N PHE A 196 -10.15 -4.27 -8.66
CA PHE A 196 -10.31 -4.86 -7.33
C PHE A 196 -8.96 -5.41 -6.87
N HIS A 197 -8.53 -5.04 -5.67
CA HIS A 197 -7.26 -5.51 -5.13
C HIS A 197 -7.31 -5.70 -3.62
N GLY A 198 -6.33 -6.40 -3.09
CA GLY A 198 -6.25 -6.69 -1.66
C GLY A 198 -4.93 -7.36 -1.29
N VAL A 199 -4.84 -7.78 -0.04
CA VAL A 199 -3.67 -8.47 0.50
C VAL A 199 -4.15 -9.73 1.19
N ALA A 200 -3.63 -10.88 0.79
CA ALA A 200 -3.89 -12.14 1.48
C ALA A 200 -3.40 -12.06 2.94
N PRO A 201 -3.84 -12.96 3.85
CA PRO A 201 -3.28 -13.02 5.20
C PRO A 201 -1.75 -13.02 5.17
N LEU A 202 -1.14 -12.07 5.88
CA LEU A 202 0.31 -11.96 5.97
C LEU A 202 0.85 -13.24 6.62
N ALA A 203 1.82 -13.88 5.98
CA ALA A 203 2.51 -15.03 6.55
C ALA A 203 3.36 -14.57 7.75
N ASP A 204 3.70 -15.53 8.62
CA ASP A 204 4.72 -15.28 9.63
C ASP A 204 6.12 -15.22 8.99
N GLY A 205 7.06 -14.60 9.69
CA GLY A 205 8.44 -14.41 9.25
C GLY A 205 9.12 -13.27 9.98
N ASP A 206 10.41 -13.10 9.72
CA ASP A 206 11.21 -12.03 10.33
C ASP A 206 11.94 -11.20 9.27
N HIS A 207 11.82 -9.87 9.36
CA HIS A 207 12.51 -8.93 8.49
C HIS A 207 13.60 -8.16 9.27
N PRO A 208 14.85 -8.07 8.76
CA PRO A 208 15.97 -7.49 9.53
C PRO A 208 15.77 -6.07 10.06
N LEU A 209 14.93 -5.25 9.41
CA LEU A 209 14.64 -3.87 9.82
C LEU A 209 13.31 -3.70 10.57
N LEU A 210 12.39 -4.64 10.43
CA LEU A 210 10.99 -4.46 10.86
C LEU A 210 10.47 -5.60 11.74
N GLY A 211 11.28 -6.64 11.96
CA GLY A 211 10.86 -7.86 12.64
C GLY A 211 9.66 -8.50 11.93
N HIS A 212 8.65 -8.87 12.72
CA HIS A 212 7.42 -9.50 12.26
C HIS A 212 6.39 -8.51 11.69
N GLU A 213 6.82 -7.51 10.91
CA GLU A 213 5.91 -6.50 10.35
C GLU A 213 6.11 -6.28 8.85
N ARG A 214 4.99 -5.91 8.20
CA ARG A 214 4.98 -5.30 6.87
C ARG A 214 4.36 -3.91 6.97
N ILE A 215 4.98 -2.95 6.31
CA ILE A 215 4.44 -1.60 6.12
C ILE A 215 4.19 -1.36 4.64
N ASN A 216 3.13 -0.63 4.33
CA ASN A 216 2.79 -0.22 2.99
C ASN A 216 2.41 1.27 2.95
N LEU A 217 3.03 2.00 2.02
CA LEU A 217 2.71 3.39 1.72
C LEU A 217 1.88 3.43 0.45
N THR A 218 0.69 4.02 0.49
CA THR A 218 -0.17 4.14 -0.70
C THR A 218 -0.48 5.60 -0.99
N PHE A 219 0.11 6.10 -2.07
CA PHE A 219 0.08 7.49 -2.52
C PHE A 219 -1.02 7.71 -3.53
N ARG A 220 -1.76 8.81 -3.36
CA ARG A 220 -2.93 9.13 -4.17
C ARG A 220 -3.09 10.64 -4.36
N LYS A 221 -3.78 11.02 -5.44
CA LYS A 221 -4.32 12.36 -5.64
C LYS A 221 -5.80 12.33 -5.23
N ALA A 222 -6.09 12.74 -4.00
CA ALA A 222 -7.38 12.57 -3.35
C ALA A 222 -8.31 13.78 -3.52
N LEU A 223 -7.76 15.00 -3.43
CA LEU A 223 -8.53 16.25 -3.34
C LEU A 223 -8.78 16.96 -4.68
#